data_AF-A0A1K2F9N2-F1
#
_entry.id   AF-A0A1K2F9N2-F1
#
_cell.length_a   1.000
_cell.length_b   1.000
_cell.length_c   1.000
_cell.angle_alpha   90.00
_cell.angle_beta   90.00
_cell.angle_gamma   90.00
#
_symmetry.space_group_name_H-M   'P 1'
#
loop_
_entity.id
_entity.type
_entity.pdbx_description
1 polymer ?
#
loop_
_entity_poly.entity_id
_entity_poly.type
_entity_poly.pdbx_seq_one_letter_code
_entity_poly.pdbx_strand_id
1 'polypeptide(L)'
;MSDANIRIPEEAKDRLAAIAAAEGLSLRAYLARLAETMLTPAERAERAEQARAALKKWNGYAPTAFEEDDLDSELDRRLARVTAR
;
A
#
# COMPACT_ATOMS: atom_id res chain seq x y z
N MET A 1 -0.33 -23.57 0.26
CA MET A 1 -0.01 -22.57 1.30
C MET A 1 -0.56 -23.09 2.61
N SER A 2 0.26 -23.12 3.66
CA SER A 2 -0.18 -23.52 5.01
C SER A 2 -0.97 -22.39 5.66
N ASP A 3 -2.03 -22.75 6.38
CA ASP A 3 -2.84 -21.79 7.10
C ASP A 3 -2.11 -21.29 8.34
N ALA A 4 -2.24 -19.98 8.62
CA ALA A 4 -1.68 -19.33 9.80
C ALA A 4 -2.81 -18.83 10.69
N ASN A 5 -2.68 -19.05 12.00
CA ASN A 5 -3.64 -18.55 12.99
C ASN A 5 -3.18 -17.18 13.51
N ILE A 6 -4.05 -16.18 13.38
CA ILE A 6 -3.80 -14.80 13.81
C ILE A 6 -4.75 -14.49 14.97
N ARG A 7 -4.24 -13.95 16.08
CA ARG A 7 -5.08 -13.40 17.15
C ARG A 7 -5.43 -11.96 16.81
N ILE A 8 -6.73 -11.67 16.80
CA ILE A 8 -7.29 -10.34 16.59
C ILE A 8 -8.45 -10.11 17.56
N PRO A 9 -8.75 -8.86 17.95
CA PRO A 9 -9.97 -8.53 18.68
C PRO A 9 -11.21 -8.98 17.91
N GLU A 10 -12.26 -9.38 18.64
CA GLU A 10 -13.50 -9.88 18.04
C GLU A 10 -14.18 -8.79 17.19
N GLU A 11 -14.17 -7.55 17.67
CA GLU A 11 -14.74 -6.41 16.95
C GLU A 11 -14.03 -6.17 15.61
N ALA A 12 -12.71 -6.36 15.58
CA ALA A 12 -11.93 -6.21 14.35
C ALA A 12 -12.24 -7.32 13.35
N LYS A 13 -12.37 -8.56 13.84
CA LYS A 13 -12.78 -9.72 13.02
C LYS A 13 -14.14 -9.48 12.38
N ASP A 14 -15.13 -9.06 13.16
CA ASP A 14 -16.50 -8.88 12.68
C ASP A 14 -16.59 -7.75 11.66
N ARG A 15 -15.89 -6.64 11.91
CA ARG A 15 -15.78 -5.55 10.93
C ARG A 15 -15.16 -6.03 9.61
N LEU A 16 -14.05 -6.77 9.66
CA LEU A 16 -13.40 -7.30 8.45
C LEU A 16 -14.29 -8.30 7.72
N ALA A 17 -15.03 -9.14 8.45
CA ALA A 17 -15.99 -10.08 7.87
C ALA A 17 -17.13 -9.35 7.15
N ALA A 18 -17.66 -8.27 7.74
CA ALA A 18 -18.68 -7.44 7.10
C ALA A 18 -18.17 -6.78 5.81
N ILE A 19 -16.93 -6.25 5.82
CA ILE A 19 -16.29 -5.68 4.63
C ILE A 19 -16.11 -6.75 3.54
N ALA A 20 -15.58 -7.92 3.90
CA ALA A 20 -15.41 -9.02 2.96
C ALA A 20 -16.75 -9.45 2.34
N ALA A 21 -17.81 -9.57 3.15
CA ALA A 21 -19.14 -9.92 2.68
C ALA A 21 -19.74 -8.88 1.73
N ALA A 22 -19.52 -7.58 1.99
CA ALA A 22 -19.93 -6.51 1.09
C ALA A 22 -19.24 -6.59 -0.29
N GLU A 23 -18.02 -7.14 -0.34
CA GLU A 23 -17.29 -7.42 -1.57
C GLU A 23 -17.57 -8.83 -2.16
N GLY A 24 -18.48 -9.60 -1.57
CA GLY A 24 -18.79 -10.97 -2.00
C GLY A 24 -17.66 -11.98 -1.75
N LEU A 25 -16.73 -11.65 -0.85
CA LEU A 25 -15.57 -12.47 -0.51
C LEU A 25 -15.70 -13.10 0.87
N SER A 26 -15.04 -14.24 1.07
CA SER A 26 -14.80 -14.74 2.42
C SER A 26 -13.73 -13.89 3.11
N LEU A 27 -13.75 -13.83 4.45
CA LEU A 27 -12.72 -13.13 5.23
C LEU A 27 -11.30 -13.59 4.85
N ARG A 28 -11.11 -14.90 4.64
CA ARG A 28 -9.83 -15.47 4.19
C ARG A 28 -9.42 -14.92 2.82
N ALA A 29 -10.33 -14.94 1.85
CA ALA A 29 -10.05 -14.47 0.49
C ALA A 29 -9.76 -12.97 0.47
N TYR A 30 -10.50 -12.19 1.26
CA TYR A 30 -10.27 -10.77 1.45
C TYR A 30 -8.87 -10.50 2.03
N LEU A 31 -8.46 -11.22 3.08
CA LEU A 31 -7.12 -11.06 3.68
C LEU A 31 -6.00 -11.48 2.73
N ALA A 32 -6.18 -12.54 1.93
CA ALA A 32 -5.20 -12.94 0.93
C ALA A 32 -5.04 -11.86 -0.16
N ARG A 33 -6.14 -11.35 -0.70
CA ARG A 33 -6.13 -10.23 -1.66
C ARG A 33 -5.50 -8.97 -1.06
N LEU A 34 -5.78 -8.68 0.21
CA LEU A 34 -5.19 -7.53 0.90
C LEU A 34 -3.67 -7.67 0.99
N ALA A 35 -3.17 -8.86 1.34
CA ALA A 35 -1.74 -9.14 1.38
C ALA A 35 -1.07 -9.04 0.01
N GLU A 36 -1.76 -9.43 -1.07
CA GLU A 36 -1.26 -9.32 -2.45
C GLU A 36 -1.21 -7.86 -2.96
N THR A 37 -2.05 -6.98 -2.42
CA THR A 37 -2.18 -5.59 -2.89
C THR A 37 -1.40 -4.59 -2.03
N MET A 38 -1.22 -4.88 -0.75
CA MET A 38 -0.47 -4.03 0.18
C MET A 38 1.03 -4.31 0.06
N LEU A 39 1.78 -3.35 -0.50
CA LEU A 39 3.24 -3.38 -0.45
C LEU A 39 3.74 -2.99 0.94
N THR A 40 4.69 -3.75 1.45
CA THR A 40 5.48 -3.36 2.62
C THR A 40 6.31 -2.10 2.33
N PRO A 41 6.75 -1.35 3.37
CA PRO A 41 7.64 -0.20 3.16
C PRO A 41 8.91 -0.54 2.37
N ALA A 42 9.48 -1.73 2.59
CA ALA A 42 10.66 -2.19 1.87
C ALA A 42 10.37 -2.43 0.37
N GLU A 43 9.28 -3.12 0.04
CA GLU A 43 8.88 -3.36 -1.35
C GLU A 43 8.48 -2.05 -2.06
N ARG A 44 7.91 -1.09 -1.34
CA ARG A 44 7.66 0.26 -1.89
C ARG A 44 8.97 0.96 -2.23
N ALA A 45 9.96 0.92 -1.34
CA ALA A 45 11.28 1.50 -1.60
C ALA A 45 11.97 0.83 -2.80
N GLU A 46 11.90 -0.51 -2.88
CA GLU A 46 12.45 -1.24 -4.03
C GLU A 46 11.77 -0.83 -5.35
N ARG A 47 10.43 -0.74 -5.36
CA ARG A 47 9.68 -0.30 -6.54
C ARG A 47 10.01 1.15 -6.92
N ALA A 48 10.24 2.02 -5.93
CA ALA A 48 10.68 3.40 -6.17
C ALA A 48 12.06 3.44 -6.85
N GLU A 49 13.02 2.66 -6.37
CA GLU A 49 14.35 2.56 -6.99
C GLU A 49 14.29 1.99 -8.41
N GLN A 50 13.48 0.96 -8.64
CA GLN A 50 13.26 0.43 -9.99
C GLN A 50 12.67 1.50 -10.93
N ALA A 51 11.69 2.27 -10.45
CA ALA A 51 11.10 3.37 -11.21
C ALA A 51 12.12 4.47 -11.51
N ARG A 52 12.96 4.86 -10.53
CA ARG A 52 14.05 5.84 -10.72
C ARG A 52 15.05 5.36 -11.75
N ALA A 53 15.45 4.09 -11.70
CA ALA A 53 16.36 3.51 -12.69
C ALA A 53 15.75 3.51 -14.10
N ALA A 54 14.45 3.18 -14.23
CA ALA A 54 13.73 3.21 -15.49
C ALA A 54 13.59 4.64 -16.03
N LEU A 55 13.26 5.61 -15.18
CA LEU A 55 13.18 7.04 -15.54
C LEU A 55 14.55 7.54 -15.99
N LYS A 56 15.61 7.33 -15.20
CA LYS A 56 16.98 7.71 -15.57
C LYS A 56 17.40 7.13 -16.92
N LYS A 57 17.04 5.87 -17.20
CA LYS A 57 17.29 5.25 -18.50
C LYS A 57 16.49 5.89 -19.64
N TRP A 58 15.26 6.32 -19.37
CA TRP A 58 14.33 6.82 -20.37
C TRP A 58 14.51 8.31 -20.69
N ASN A 59 14.70 9.17 -19.69
CA ASN A 59 14.76 10.63 -19.85
C ASN A 59 15.98 11.28 -19.19
N GLY A 60 16.89 10.49 -18.59
CA GLY A 60 18.05 11.01 -17.86
C GLY A 60 17.72 11.62 -16.49
N TYR A 61 16.44 11.66 -16.10
CA TYR A 61 16.00 12.26 -14.85
C TYR A 61 16.33 11.35 -13.68
N ALA A 62 17.14 11.88 -12.76
CA ALA A 62 17.46 11.27 -11.48
C ALA A 62 17.24 12.37 -10.42
N PRO A 63 16.07 12.41 -9.76
CA PRO A 63 15.78 13.43 -8.78
C PRO A 63 16.80 13.36 -7.63
N THR A 64 17.13 14.52 -7.08
CA THR A 64 17.96 14.62 -5.89
C THR A 64 17.15 14.24 -4.64
N ALA A 65 17.82 13.85 -3.57
CA ALA A 65 17.16 13.54 -2.30
C ALA A 65 16.27 14.69 -1.78
N PHE A 66 16.62 15.94 -2.10
CA PHE A 66 15.81 17.11 -1.75
C PHE A 66 14.52 17.21 -2.59
N GLU A 67 14.59 16.94 -3.88
CA GLU A 67 13.41 16.94 -4.76
C GLU A 67 12.46 15.77 -4.43
N GLU A 68 13.00 14.65 -3.95
CA GLU A 68 12.21 13.51 -3.48
C GLU A 68 11.40 13.87 -2.23
N ASP A 69 12.03 14.50 -1.24
CA ASP A 69 11.39 14.92 0.01
C ASP A 69 10.28 15.96 -0.21
N ASP A 70 10.49 16.89 -1.16
CA ASP A 70 9.48 17.88 -1.56
C ASP A 70 8.28 17.23 -2.27
N LEU A 71 8.54 16.25 -3.16
CA LEU A 71 7.49 15.50 -3.83
C LEU A 71 6.67 14.64 -2.87
N ASP A 72 7.31 13.97 -1.91
CA ASP A 72 6.63 13.17 -0.89
C ASP A 72 5.77 14.07 0.01
N SER A 73 6.31 15.22 0.45
CA SER A 73 5.55 16.21 1.23
C SER A 73 4.32 16.75 0.50
N GLU A 74 4.44 16.99 -0.81
CA GLU A 74 3.33 17.44 -1.64
C GLU A 74 2.31 16.30 -1.89
N LEU A 75 2.76 15.06 -2.03
CA LEU A 75 1.87 13.90 -2.15
C LEU A 75 1.06 13.69 -0.88
N ASP A 76 1.69 13.73 0.30
CA ASP A 76 1.04 13.61 1.59
C ASP A 76 0.01 14.71 1.81
N ARG A 77 0.34 15.97 1.45
CA ARG A 77 -0.60 17.08 1.49
C ARG A 77 -1.84 16.81 0.62
N ARG A 78 -1.66 16.27 -0.60
CA ARG A 78 -2.78 15.95 -1.51
C ARG A 78 -3.62 14.80 -0.98
N LEU A 79 -2.99 13.75 -0.46
CA LEU A 79 -3.69 12.62 0.15
C LEU A 79 -4.52 13.07 1.35
N ALA A 80 -3.95 13.89 2.24
CA ALA A 80 -4.67 14.44 3.39
C ALA A 80 -5.91 15.26 2.99
N ARG A 81 -5.86 16.02 1.88
CA ARG A 81 -7.04 16.73 1.36
C ARG A 81 -8.14 15.78 0.87
N VAL A 82 -7.77 14.64 0.31
CA VAL A 82 -8.72 13.66 -0.22
C VAL A 82 -9.35 12.83 0.90
N THR A 83 -8.58 12.49 1.96
CA THR A 83 -9.04 11.67 3.08
C THR A 83 -9.70 12.44 4.22
N ALA A 84 -9.55 13.77 4.29
CA ALA A 84 -10.22 14.62 5.29
C ALA A 84 -11.71 14.89 4.98
N ARG A 85 -12.37 14.03 4.21
CA ARG A 85 -13.75 14.17 3.74
C ARG A 85 -14.56 12.92 4.08
#